data_AF-A0A218LHK8-F1
#
_entry.id   AF-A0A218LHK8-F1
#
_cell.length_a   1.000
_cell.length_b   1.000
_cell.length_c   1.000
_cell.angle_alpha   90.00
_cell.angle_beta   90.00
_cell.angle_gamma   90.00
#
_symmetry.space_group_name_H-M   'P 1'
#
loop_
_entity.id
_entity.type
_entity.pdbx_description
1 polymer ?
#
loop_
_entity_poly.entity_id
_entity_poly.type
_entity_poly.pdbx_seq_one_letter_code
_entity_poly.pdbx_strand_id
1 'polypeptide(L)'
;MGQKINPLGFRLGTTQKHHSFWFAQPKNYSEGLQEDKKIRDCIKNYIQKNRKKGSNRKIESDSSSELITHNRKMDSGSSSEVITHIEIQKEIDTIHVIIHIGFPNLLKKKGAI
;
A
#
# COMPACT_ATOMS: atom_id res chain seq x y z
N MET A 1 -0.52 -30.13 20.89
CA MET A 1 -0.72 -29.34 19.66
C MET A 1 0.36 -28.26 19.58
N GLY A 2 1.11 -28.18 18.47
CA GLY A 2 2.21 -27.22 18.30
C GLY A 2 1.78 -25.98 17.51
N GLN A 3 2.24 -24.81 17.94
CA GLN A 3 2.00 -23.55 17.21
C GLN A 3 3.00 -23.40 16.06
N LYS A 4 2.51 -23.03 14.87
CA LYS A 4 3.35 -22.81 13.69
C LYS A 4 3.79 -21.35 13.62
N ILE A 5 5.08 -21.13 13.32
CA ILE A 5 5.65 -19.80 13.10
C ILE A 5 5.27 -19.24 11.73
N ASN A 6 5.21 -17.92 11.60
CA ASN A 6 5.07 -17.25 10.30
C ASN A 6 6.30 -17.56 9.41
N PRO A 7 6.11 -18.22 8.25
CA PRO A 7 7.22 -18.63 7.40
C PRO A 7 8.02 -17.46 6.80
N LEU A 8 7.41 -16.27 6.65
CA LEU A 8 8.10 -15.09 6.13
C LEU A 8 9.17 -14.60 7.11
N GLY A 9 8.81 -14.53 8.40
CA GLY A 9 9.76 -14.19 9.46
C GLY A 9 10.83 -15.26 9.62
N PHE A 10 10.44 -16.53 9.52
CA PHE A 10 11.37 -17.66 9.64
C PHE A 10 12.43 -17.70 8.54
N ARG A 11 12.11 -17.23 7.32
CA ARG A 11 13.03 -17.22 6.16
C ARG A 11 13.72 -15.88 5.92
N LEU A 12 13.52 -14.91 6.79
CA LEU A 12 14.09 -13.56 6.66
C LEU A 12 15.62 -13.63 6.80
N GLY A 13 16.35 -13.08 5.83
CA GLY A 13 17.82 -13.08 5.81
C GLY A 13 18.46 -14.28 5.11
N THR A 14 17.69 -15.31 4.75
CA THR A 14 18.18 -16.45 3.94
C THR A 14 17.56 -16.43 2.54
N THR A 15 16.30 -16.83 2.42
CA THR A 15 15.57 -16.84 1.15
C THR A 15 14.77 -15.55 0.95
N GLN A 16 14.21 -14.98 2.02
CA GLN A 16 13.37 -13.79 1.97
C GLN A 16 14.20 -12.55 2.37
N LYS A 17 14.18 -11.51 1.54
CA LYS A 17 14.80 -10.22 1.87
C LYS A 17 13.82 -9.29 2.61
N HIS A 18 14.37 -8.27 3.25
CA HIS A 18 13.58 -7.21 3.87
C HIS A 18 12.90 -6.33 2.81
N HIS A 19 11.80 -5.68 3.17
CA HIS A 19 11.12 -4.69 2.32
C HIS A 19 11.46 -3.24 2.68
N SER A 20 12.32 -3.04 3.68
CA SER A 20 12.92 -1.75 4.00
C SER A 20 14.42 -1.97 4.10
N PHE A 21 15.19 -1.36 3.22
CA PHE A 21 16.65 -1.43 3.15
C PHE A 21 17.24 -0.07 3.48
N TRP A 22 17.50 0.14 4.75
CA TRP A 22 18.19 1.32 5.23
C TRP A 22 18.80 1.02 6.60
N PHE A 23 19.74 1.85 7.01
CA PHE A 23 20.40 1.74 8.30
C PHE A 23 20.25 3.07 9.04
N ALA A 24 20.03 3.01 10.35
CA ALA A 24 20.07 4.17 11.22
C ALA A 24 20.70 3.78 12.56
N GLN A 25 21.27 4.78 13.24
CA GLN A 25 21.69 4.61 14.62
C GLN A 25 20.48 4.26 15.51
N PRO A 26 20.66 3.48 16.59
CA PRO A 26 19.55 3.05 17.45
C PRO A 26 18.66 4.19 17.97
N LYS A 27 19.25 5.36 18.21
CA LYS A 27 18.52 6.56 18.66
C LYS A 27 17.51 7.08 17.62
N ASN A 28 17.83 6.92 16.34
CA ASN A 28 17.05 7.48 15.22
C ASN A 28 16.23 6.42 14.48
N TYR A 29 16.41 5.13 14.82
CA TYR A 29 15.72 4.02 14.15
C TYR A 29 14.20 4.10 14.29
N SER A 30 13.70 4.52 15.45
CA SER A 30 12.26 4.65 15.71
C SER A 30 11.60 5.69 14.80
N GLU A 31 12.27 6.82 14.57
CA GLU A 31 11.82 7.87 13.66
C GLU A 31 11.77 7.36 12.22
N GLY A 32 12.85 6.73 11.74
CA GLY A 32 12.91 6.15 10.39
C GLY A 32 11.81 5.10 10.15
N LEU A 33 11.46 4.32 11.17
CA LEU A 33 10.36 3.35 11.10
C LEU A 33 8.98 4.03 11.01
N GLN A 34 8.78 5.14 11.74
CA GLN A 34 7.54 5.92 11.67
C GLN A 34 7.37 6.58 10.30
N GLU A 35 8.45 7.09 9.71
CA GLU A 35 8.45 7.63 8.36
C GLU A 35 8.05 6.57 7.33
N ASP A 36 8.66 5.38 7.38
CA ASP A 36 8.33 4.27 6.48
C ASP A 36 6.83 3.92 6.56
N LYS A 37 6.28 3.91 7.78
CA LYS A 37 4.84 3.68 7.98
C LYS A 37 4.00 4.78 7.32
N LYS A 38 4.35 6.06 7.54
CA LYS A 38 3.65 7.20 6.92
C LYS A 38 3.69 7.12 5.39
N ILE A 39 4.84 6.76 4.80
CA ILE A 39 4.99 6.58 3.34
C ILE A 39 4.08 5.47 2.84
N ARG A 40 4.12 4.28 3.47
CA ARG A 40 3.28 3.12 3.10
C ARG A 40 1.79 3.45 3.19
N ASP A 41 1.37 4.09 4.27
CA ASP A 41 -0.03 4.50 4.50
C ASP A 41 -0.47 5.54 3.47
N CYS A 42 0.37 6.54 3.17
CA CYS A 42 0.11 7.56 2.16
C CYS A 42 -0.13 6.94 0.77
N ILE A 43 0.74 6.02 0.35
CA ILE A 43 0.63 5.32 -0.94
C ILE A 43 -0.67 4.51 -0.99
N LYS A 44 -0.96 3.74 0.07
CA LYS A 44 -2.19 2.92 0.16
C LYS A 44 -3.44 3.80 0.06
N ASN A 45 -3.46 4.91 0.79
CA ASN A 45 -4.56 5.88 0.78
C ASN A 45 -4.73 6.55 -0.58
N TYR A 46 -3.65 6.96 -1.23
CA TYR A 46 -3.69 7.56 -2.56
C TYR A 46 -4.31 6.61 -3.58
N ILE A 47 -3.88 5.35 -3.61
CA ILE A 47 -4.40 4.35 -4.56
C ILE A 47 -5.87 4.06 -4.27
N GLN A 48 -6.25 3.90 -3.00
CA GLN A 48 -7.65 3.67 -2.63
C GLN A 48 -8.56 4.83 -3.04
N LYS A 49 -8.10 6.07 -2.86
CA LYS A 49 -8.84 7.29 -3.26
C LYS A 49 -9.02 7.36 -4.77
N ASN A 50 -7.97 7.07 -5.54
CA ASN A 50 -8.04 7.06 -7.00
C ASN A 50 -8.98 5.97 -7.54
N ARG A 51 -9.02 4.79 -6.90
CA ARG A 51 -9.97 3.72 -7.26
C ARG A 51 -11.42 4.15 -7.07
N LYS A 52 -11.75 4.77 -5.92
CA LYS A 52 -13.09 5.29 -5.63
C LYS A 52 -13.52 6.37 -6.64
N LYS A 53 -12.61 7.26 -7.04
CA LYS A 53 -12.88 8.27 -8.08
C LYS A 53 -13.14 7.65 -9.47
N GLY A 54 -12.55 6.49 -9.77
CA GLY A 54 -12.82 5.73 -10.98
C GLY A 54 -14.24 5.14 -11.01
N SER A 55 -14.70 4.60 -9.87
CA SER A 55 -16.03 3.99 -9.74
C SER A 55 -17.20 4.98 -9.76
N ASN A 56 -16.96 6.25 -9.36
CA ASN A 56 -18.01 7.28 -9.32
C ASN A 56 -18.19 8.03 -10.66
N ARG A 57 -17.53 7.60 -11.75
CA ARG A 57 -17.76 8.17 -13.09
C ARG A 57 -18.94 7.46 -13.76
N LYS A 58 -20.12 8.09 -13.63
CA LYS A 58 -21.46 7.79 -14.19
C LYS A 58 -22.42 7.03 -13.26
N ILE A 59 -23.32 7.77 -12.61
CA ILE A 59 -24.78 7.71 -12.86
C ILE A 59 -25.31 9.14 -12.71
N GLU A 60 -25.37 9.88 -13.82
CA GLU A 60 -26.39 10.92 -14.01
C GLU A 60 -27.51 10.24 -14.79
N SER A 61 -28.57 9.86 -14.08
CA SER A 61 -29.89 9.57 -14.62
C SER A 61 -30.85 9.54 -13.43
N ASP A 62 -31.49 10.69 -13.24
CA ASP A 62 -32.86 10.91 -12.76
C ASP A 62 -33.37 10.18 -11.51
N SER A 63 -33.79 11.01 -10.55
CA SER A 63 -34.82 10.78 -9.53
C SER A 63 -34.45 10.08 -8.20
N SER A 64 -34.57 10.90 -7.14
CA SER A 64 -35.06 10.60 -5.78
C SER A 64 -34.27 9.65 -4.87
N SER A 65 -33.60 10.28 -3.90
CA SER A 65 -33.41 9.89 -2.48
C SER A 65 -33.11 8.42 -2.13
N GLU A 66 -31.98 8.21 -1.44
CA GLU A 66 -31.99 7.54 -0.14
C GLU A 66 -30.66 7.73 0.61
N LEU A 67 -30.79 8.21 1.85
CA LEU A 67 -29.72 8.27 2.85
C LEU A 67 -29.39 6.84 3.29
N ILE A 68 -28.21 6.32 2.97
CA ILE A 68 -27.72 5.11 3.63
C ILE A 68 -26.27 5.28 4.07
N THR A 69 -26.13 5.57 5.37
CA THR A 69 -24.90 5.41 6.15
C THR A 69 -24.52 3.94 6.20
N HIS A 70 -23.43 3.56 5.54
CA HIS A 70 -22.75 2.30 5.84
C HIS A 70 -21.34 2.59 6.32
N ASN A 71 -21.16 2.58 7.65
CA ASN A 71 -19.90 2.31 8.31
C ASN A 71 -19.42 0.91 7.89
N ARG A 72 -18.83 0.81 6.70
CA ARG A 72 -18.21 -0.43 6.25
C ARG A 72 -16.86 -0.52 6.94
N LYS A 73 -16.86 -1.27 8.05
CA LYS A 73 -15.69 -1.94 8.61
C LYS A 73 -14.85 -2.42 7.43
N MET A 74 -13.64 -1.88 7.28
CA MET A 74 -12.70 -2.30 6.24
C MET A 74 -12.17 -3.67 6.64
N ASP A 75 -12.99 -4.69 6.40
CA ASP A 75 -12.56 -6.07 6.55
C ASP A 75 -11.45 -6.33 5.52
N SER A 76 -10.30 -6.72 6.04
CA SER A 76 -8.99 -6.81 5.40
C SER A 76 -8.87 -8.00 4.45
N GLY A 77 -9.80 -8.15 3.52
CA GLY A 77 -9.80 -9.26 2.58
C GLY A 77 -10.88 -9.14 1.53
N SER A 78 -10.66 -8.36 0.47
CA SER A 78 -11.49 -8.48 -0.73
C SER A 78 -10.81 -7.89 -1.97
N SER A 79 -10.34 -8.81 -2.81
CA SER A 79 -10.16 -8.71 -4.26
C SER A 79 -9.28 -7.57 -4.81
N SER A 80 -8.04 -7.95 -5.17
CA SER A 80 -7.02 -7.17 -5.88
C SER A 80 -6.45 -5.97 -5.10
N GLU A 81 -5.56 -6.24 -4.14
CA GLU A 81 -4.54 -5.24 -3.82
C GLU A 81 -3.70 -5.06 -5.10
N VAL A 82 -3.92 -3.94 -5.79
CA VAL A 82 -3.16 -3.55 -6.99
C VAL A 82 -1.65 -3.61 -6.69
N ILE A 83 -1.27 -3.34 -5.44
CA ILE A 83 0.09 -3.41 -4.93
C ILE A 83 0.33 -4.78 -4.29
N THR A 84 1.42 -5.44 -4.68
CA THR A 84 1.89 -6.70 -4.10
C THR A 84 2.73 -6.44 -2.84
N HIS A 85 3.76 -5.60 -2.96
CA HIS A 85 4.53 -5.09 -1.83
C HIS A 85 5.22 -3.76 -2.19
N ILE A 86 5.73 -3.06 -1.18
CA ILE A 86 6.45 -1.79 -1.32
C ILE A 86 7.83 -1.96 -0.70
N GLU A 87 8.86 -1.65 -1.48
CA GLU A 87 10.25 -1.60 -1.02
C GLU A 87 10.66 -0.15 -0.81
N ILE A 88 11.29 0.13 0.33
CA ILE A 88 11.83 1.45 0.65
C ILE A 88 13.33 1.30 0.85
N GLN A 89 14.10 2.04 0.08
CA GLN A 89 15.55 2.13 0.22
C GLN A 89 15.91 3.57 0.55
N LYS A 90 16.65 3.80 1.64
CA LYS A 90 17.11 5.14 2.03
C LYS A 90 18.62 5.21 1.87
N GLU A 91 19.06 6.16 1.07
CA GLU A 91 20.44 6.62 1.00
C GLU A 91 20.59 7.93 1.80
N ILE A 92 21.77 8.55 1.75
CA ILE A 92 22.04 9.78 2.51
C ILE A 92 21.12 10.93 2.04
N ASP A 93 20.92 11.06 0.74
CA ASP A 93 20.22 12.20 0.14
C ASP A 93 18.90 11.82 -0.55
N THR A 94 18.65 10.52 -0.78
CA THR A 94 17.51 10.05 -1.58
C THR A 94 16.77 8.92 -0.89
N ILE A 95 15.45 8.90 -1.10
CA ILE A 95 14.59 7.77 -0.70
C ILE A 95 13.99 7.18 -1.96
N HIS A 96 14.42 5.96 -2.29
CA HIS A 96 13.87 5.18 -3.38
C HIS A 96 12.68 4.37 -2.88
N VAL A 97 11.50 4.63 -3.45
CA VAL A 97 10.28 3.87 -3.16
C VAL A 97 9.90 3.07 -4.39
N ILE A 98 10.00 1.74 -4.31
CA ILE A 98 9.68 0.81 -5.38
C ILE A 98 8.34 0.15 -5.04
N ILE A 99 7.34 0.35 -5.89
CA ILE A 99 6.00 -0.20 -5.70
C ILE A 99 5.82 -1.34 -6.69
N HIS A 100 5.72 -2.57 -6.19
CA HIS A 100 5.46 -3.74 -7.01
C HIS A 100 3.95 -3.88 -7.22
N ILE A 101 3.51 -3.87 -8.48
CA ILE A 101 2.11 -3.83 -8.87
C ILE A 101 1.83 -4.99 -9.81
N GLY A 102 0.72 -5.71 -9.60
CA GLY A 102 0.33 -6.84 -10.47
C GLY A 102 -0.08 -6.41 -11.88
N PHE A 103 -0.72 -5.24 -12.00
CA PHE A 103 -1.17 -4.66 -13.28
C PHE A 103 -0.85 -3.16 -13.36
N PRO A 104 0.38 -2.77 -13.78
CA PRO A 104 0.83 -1.38 -13.75
C PRO A 104 0.02 -0.45 -14.66
N ASN A 105 -0.57 -1.00 -15.73
CA ASN A 105 -1.34 -0.23 -16.70
C ASN A 105 -2.65 0.35 -16.12
N LEU A 106 -3.13 -0.14 -14.97
CA LEU A 106 -4.32 0.40 -14.31
C LEU A 106 -4.12 1.79 -13.68
N LEU A 107 -2.86 2.18 -13.45
CA LEU A 107 -2.52 3.48 -12.87
C LEU A 107 -2.02 4.50 -13.89
N LYS A 108 -1.68 4.08 -15.11
CA LYS A 108 -1.31 5.00 -16.18
C LYS A 108 -2.56 5.74 -16.65
N LYS A 109 -2.57 7.07 -16.55
CA LYS A 109 -3.57 7.87 -17.28
C LYS A 109 -3.38 7.62 -18.77
N LYS A 110 -4.46 7.33 -19.50
CA LYS A 110 -4.46 7.43 -20.97
C LYS A 110 -4.01 8.84 -21.34
N GLY A 111 -2.83 8.99 -21.94
CA GLY A 111 -2.32 10.27 -22.44
C GLY A 111 -0.97 10.77 -21.89
N ALA A 112 -0.17 9.95 -21.23
CA ALA A 112 1.26 10.25 -21.10
C ALA A 112 1.97 9.74 -22.36
N ILE A 113 2.38 10.67 -23.22
CA ILE A 113 3.12 10.48 -24.47
C ILE A 113 4.51 9.93 -24.14
#